data_AF-A0A0F0LE53-F1
#
_entry.id   AF-A0A0F0LE53-F1
#
_cell.length_a   1.000
_cell.length_b   1.000
_cell.length_c   1.000
_cell.angle_alpha   90.00
_cell.angle_beta   90.00
_cell.angle_gamma   90.00
#
_symmetry.space_group_name_H-M   'P 1'
#
loop_
_entity.id
_entity.type
_entity.pdbx_description
1 polymer ?
#
loop_
_entity_poly.entity_id
_entity_poly.type
_entity_poly.pdbx_seq_one_letter_code
_entity_poly.pdbx_strand_id
1 'polypeptide(L)'
;MCTELGEAHKGSPRAQRFTAKVTTMELEITVTPRETLVWAMRPLAAQELRHELAESGYLVRDADPWELDNAGLIPEGAHLEFDPARIFDVGIGADANATLHALVDSGHTLVWHRWQTRLARKVWGVPVAIPRKGRPRAAGIERATHFGTAVRSHFGLGLRISRETYATINKRSSLPRWHREDNPELWDSLDWSHEDAEHRFHSDEWCEKHRERALQNFDLNMAHFASLDRDEFEQALQSAVASRRGMVEVTDLTKWDGVPGLYIMVLDEFAQVYVGVANSSTGIAKRIRQHWTNQKQFDRLIWGDVTSSILSIDSFRALDTTRIFALKTERTFDDENPLLEQFPRKFTLNRVMGGNDVVHLAGFLGVAAVKRTREFADPASESQAP
;
A
#
# COMPACT_ATOMS: atom_id res chain seq x y z
N MET A 1 -37.70 -53.73 -70.64
CA MET A 1 -37.69 -55.04 -69.97
C MET A 1 -36.36 -55.15 -69.23
N CYS A 2 -36.38 -55.61 -67.98
CA CYS A 2 -35.24 -55.79 -67.07
C CYS A 2 -33.93 -56.21 -67.74
N THR A 3 -32.77 -55.76 -67.26
CA THR A 3 -31.98 -56.47 -66.23
C THR A 3 -30.73 -55.71 -65.78
N GLU A 4 -30.32 -56.07 -64.57
CA GLU A 4 -29.14 -55.68 -63.79
C GLU A 4 -27.79 -55.90 -64.49
N LEU A 5 -26.84 -55.00 -64.23
CA LEU A 5 -25.37 -55.21 -64.12
C LEU A 5 -24.85 -53.97 -63.37
N GLY A 6 -23.92 -53.96 -62.42
CA GLY A 6 -23.00 -54.93 -61.85
C GLY A 6 -22.03 -54.10 -60.98
N GLU A 7 -21.58 -54.65 -59.85
CA GLU A 7 -20.68 -54.01 -58.89
C GLU A 7 -19.36 -53.53 -59.53
N ALA A 8 -18.90 -52.34 -59.13
CA ALA A 8 -17.52 -51.90 -59.35
C ALA A 8 -16.89 -51.42 -58.04
N HIS A 9 -15.69 -51.95 -57.81
CA HIS A 9 -14.90 -51.91 -56.60
C HIS A 9 -14.50 -50.51 -56.11
N LYS A 10 -14.43 -50.41 -54.78
CA LYS A 10 -13.89 -49.33 -53.96
C LYS A 10 -12.42 -49.04 -54.30
N GLY A 11 -12.15 -47.83 -54.81
CA GLY A 11 -10.84 -47.18 -54.74
C GLY A 11 -10.93 -45.98 -53.83
N SER A 12 -10.47 -46.11 -52.58
CA SER A 12 -10.39 -45.00 -51.62
C SER A 12 -9.19 -44.10 -51.97
N PRO A 13 -9.37 -42.78 -52.18
CA PRO A 13 -8.25 -41.87 -52.26
C PRO A 13 -7.69 -41.66 -50.85
N ARG A 14 -6.42 -42.02 -50.70
CA ARG A 14 -5.55 -41.79 -49.56
C ARG A 14 -5.66 -40.31 -49.13
N ALA A 15 -6.33 -40.03 -48.01
CA ALA A 15 -6.27 -38.73 -47.37
C ALA A 15 -4.83 -38.51 -46.87
N GLN A 16 -4.03 -37.73 -47.61
CA GLN A 16 -2.82 -37.13 -47.09
C GLN A 16 -3.23 -36.18 -45.97
N ARG A 17 -3.14 -36.65 -44.73
CA ARG A 17 -3.15 -35.77 -43.56
C ARG A 17 -1.89 -34.91 -43.62
N PHE A 18 -2.00 -33.73 -44.21
CA PHE A 18 -1.11 -32.62 -43.88
C PHE A 18 -1.32 -32.33 -42.39
N THR A 19 -0.45 -32.87 -41.55
CA THR A 19 -0.29 -32.36 -40.19
C THR A 19 0.45 -31.04 -40.36
N ALA A 20 -0.30 -29.94 -40.39
CA ALA A 20 0.27 -28.62 -40.26
C ALA A 20 1.10 -28.63 -38.98
N LYS A 21 2.42 -28.48 -39.15
CA LYS A 21 3.33 -28.36 -38.03
C LYS A 21 3.00 -27.01 -37.41
N VAL A 22 2.25 -26.99 -36.31
CA VAL A 22 1.92 -25.76 -35.59
C VAL A 22 3.24 -25.15 -35.15
N THR A 23 3.64 -24.06 -35.81
CA THR A 23 4.87 -23.34 -35.50
C THR A 23 4.62 -22.59 -34.21
N THR A 24 5.12 -23.14 -33.10
CA THR A 24 4.99 -22.54 -31.77
C THR A 24 5.74 -21.21 -31.76
N MET A 25 5.04 -20.10 -31.52
CA MET A 25 5.64 -18.75 -31.50
C MET A 25 5.63 -18.16 -30.09
N GLU A 26 6.69 -17.44 -29.76
CA GLU A 26 6.80 -16.63 -28.55
C GLU A 26 6.29 -15.23 -28.87
N LEU A 27 5.23 -14.81 -28.18
CA LEU A 27 4.53 -13.55 -28.39
C LEU A 27 4.70 -12.65 -27.18
N GLU A 28 5.11 -11.42 -27.39
CA GLU A 28 5.25 -10.45 -26.32
C GLU A 28 3.99 -9.59 -26.21
N ILE A 29 3.38 -9.51 -25.01
CA ILE A 29 2.07 -8.87 -24.82
C ILE A 29 2.11 -7.81 -23.71
N THR A 30 1.48 -6.65 -23.99
CA THR A 30 1.13 -5.63 -22.98
C THR A 30 -0.37 -5.34 -23.05
N VAL A 31 -1.06 -5.35 -21.89
CA VAL A 31 -2.51 -5.13 -21.79
C VAL A 31 -2.78 -3.84 -21.01
N THR A 32 -3.60 -2.96 -21.55
CA THR A 32 -4.23 -1.83 -20.83
C THR A 32 -5.74 -2.07 -20.69
N PRO A 33 -6.48 -1.27 -19.91
CA PRO A 33 -7.94 -1.40 -19.82
C PRO A 33 -8.70 -1.15 -21.13
N ARG A 34 -8.04 -0.68 -22.19
CA ARG A 34 -8.67 -0.33 -23.48
C ARG A 34 -8.06 -1.04 -24.69
N GLU A 35 -6.80 -1.45 -24.63
CA GLU A 35 -6.02 -1.92 -25.78
C GLU A 35 -5.07 -3.05 -25.37
N THR A 36 -4.77 -3.97 -26.29
CA THR A 36 -3.77 -5.02 -26.09
C THR A 36 -2.81 -5.04 -27.26
N LEU A 37 -1.58 -4.68 -26.96
CA LEU A 37 -0.49 -4.66 -27.92
C LEU A 37 0.17 -6.03 -27.95
N VAL A 38 0.22 -6.61 -29.14
CA VAL A 38 0.88 -7.90 -29.41
C VAL A 38 2.10 -7.63 -30.29
N TRP A 39 3.24 -8.16 -29.89
CA TRP A 39 4.49 -8.09 -30.64
C TRP A 39 4.93 -9.48 -31.07
N ALA A 40 5.24 -9.61 -32.36
CA ALA A 40 5.83 -10.82 -32.91
C ALA A 40 7.32 -10.63 -33.22
N MET A 41 8.09 -11.71 -33.06
CA MET A 41 9.53 -11.70 -33.28
C MET A 41 9.95 -11.38 -34.73
N ARG A 42 9.07 -11.53 -35.73
CA ARG A 42 9.37 -11.25 -37.14
C ARG A 42 8.14 -10.68 -37.85
N PRO A 43 8.29 -9.84 -38.88
CA PRO A 43 7.16 -9.25 -39.62
C PRO A 43 6.23 -10.31 -40.25
N LEU A 44 6.79 -11.37 -40.82
CA LEU A 44 5.99 -12.47 -41.40
C LEU A 44 5.14 -13.19 -40.33
N ALA A 45 5.71 -13.40 -39.13
CA ALA A 45 4.98 -13.98 -38.01
C ALA A 45 3.87 -13.06 -37.48
N ALA A 46 4.09 -11.74 -37.49
CA ALA A 46 3.04 -10.78 -37.18
C ALA A 46 1.90 -10.85 -38.20
N GLN A 47 2.22 -10.97 -39.49
CA GLN A 47 1.22 -11.06 -40.56
C GLN A 47 0.41 -12.36 -40.50
N GLU A 48 1.05 -13.50 -40.23
CA GLU A 48 0.38 -14.79 -40.02
C GLU A 48 -0.59 -14.73 -38.82
N LEU A 49 -0.14 -14.15 -37.71
CA LEU A 49 -0.96 -14.01 -36.50
C LEU A 49 -2.13 -13.03 -36.67
N ARG A 50 -1.92 -11.93 -37.39
CA ARG A 50 -3.01 -10.99 -37.76
C ARG A 50 -4.09 -11.70 -38.56
N HIS A 51 -3.70 -12.56 -39.49
CA HIS A 51 -4.64 -13.32 -40.31
C HIS A 51 -5.44 -14.31 -39.45
N GLU A 52 -4.77 -15.10 -38.60
CA GLU A 52 -5.43 -16.07 -37.69
C GLU A 52 -6.43 -15.38 -36.74
N LEU A 53 -6.04 -14.24 -36.16
CA LEU A 53 -6.90 -13.47 -35.27
C LEU A 53 -8.10 -12.85 -36.00
N ALA A 54 -7.89 -12.31 -37.20
CA ALA A 54 -8.99 -11.77 -38.01
C ALA A 54 -9.97 -12.89 -38.44
N GLU A 55 -9.48 -14.06 -38.83
CA GLU A 55 -10.32 -15.23 -39.16
C GLU A 55 -11.10 -15.74 -37.95
N SER A 56 -10.53 -15.61 -36.74
CA SER A 56 -11.18 -15.95 -35.47
C SER A 56 -12.15 -14.87 -34.97
N GLY A 57 -12.40 -13.82 -35.77
CA GLY A 57 -13.39 -12.77 -35.50
C GLY A 57 -12.89 -11.62 -34.63
N TYR A 58 -11.59 -11.52 -34.38
CA TYR A 58 -11.01 -10.41 -33.61
C TYR A 58 -10.77 -9.17 -34.49
N LEU A 59 -10.99 -7.98 -33.91
CA LEU A 59 -10.64 -6.74 -34.57
C LEU A 59 -9.14 -6.46 -34.36
N VAL A 60 -8.38 -6.55 -35.44
CA VAL A 60 -6.94 -6.26 -35.44
C VAL A 60 -6.69 -4.92 -36.13
N ARG A 61 -5.98 -4.02 -35.46
CA ARG A 61 -5.60 -2.69 -35.93
C ARG A 61 -4.09 -2.54 -35.96
N ASP A 62 -3.58 -1.82 -36.94
CA ASP A 62 -2.18 -1.41 -36.92
C ASP A 62 -1.95 -0.45 -35.76
N ALA A 63 -0.86 -0.66 -35.00
CA ALA A 63 -0.46 0.29 -33.98
C ALA A 63 0.29 1.44 -34.65
N ASP A 64 -0.09 2.69 -34.35
CA ASP A 64 0.59 3.86 -34.91
C ASP A 64 1.92 4.08 -34.16
N PRO A 65 3.08 3.95 -34.83
CA PRO A 65 4.37 4.11 -34.18
C PRO A 65 4.59 5.52 -33.60
N TRP A 66 3.93 6.57 -34.13
CA TRP A 66 4.04 7.92 -33.58
C TRP A 66 3.26 8.08 -32.27
N GLU A 67 2.09 7.44 -32.17
CA GLU A 67 1.30 7.42 -30.93
C GLU A 67 2.03 6.62 -29.83
N LEU A 68 2.69 5.51 -30.20
CA LEU A 68 3.48 4.71 -29.27
C LEU A 68 4.70 5.46 -28.73
N ASP A 69 5.40 6.22 -29.58
CA ASP A 69 6.56 7.02 -29.19
C ASP A 69 6.15 8.19 -28.27
N ASN A 70 5.10 8.93 -28.64
CA ASN A 70 4.54 10.02 -27.81
C ASN A 70 4.03 9.55 -26.44
N ALA A 71 3.50 8.33 -26.36
CA ALA A 71 3.06 7.73 -25.11
C ALA A 71 4.23 7.24 -24.22
N GLY A 72 5.48 7.35 -24.69
CA GLY A 72 6.67 6.85 -23.99
C GLY A 72 6.69 5.32 -23.92
N LEU A 73 6.02 4.65 -24.86
CA LEU A 73 5.90 3.19 -24.93
C LEU A 73 7.00 2.58 -25.79
N ILE A 74 7.96 3.38 -26.28
CA ILE A 74 9.20 2.96 -26.94
C ILE A 74 10.38 3.40 -26.02
N PRO A 75 11.31 2.52 -25.60
CA PRO A 75 12.40 2.88 -24.72
C PRO A 75 13.45 3.65 -25.47
N GLU A 76 14.11 4.51 -24.73
CA GLU A 76 15.28 5.25 -25.18
C GLU A 76 16.37 4.28 -25.69
N GLY A 77 16.70 4.41 -26.99
CA GLY A 77 17.72 3.62 -27.67
C GLY A 77 17.21 2.45 -28.52
N ALA A 78 15.93 2.09 -28.45
CA ALA A 78 15.36 1.01 -29.29
C ALA A 78 14.73 1.51 -30.61
N HIS A 79 14.72 2.82 -30.85
CA HIS A 79 14.08 3.45 -32.03
C HIS A 79 14.61 2.94 -33.38
N LEU A 80 15.79 2.29 -33.42
CA LEU A 80 16.44 1.79 -34.63
C LEU A 80 16.15 0.31 -34.93
N GLU A 81 15.64 -0.48 -33.97
CA GLU A 81 15.22 -1.89 -34.16
C GLU A 81 13.68 -2.05 -34.22
N PHE A 82 12.98 -0.92 -34.18
CA PHE A 82 11.53 -0.85 -34.07
C PHE A 82 10.89 -0.92 -35.47
N ASP A 83 10.40 -2.10 -35.87
CA ASP A 83 9.62 -2.28 -37.10
C ASP A 83 8.12 -2.28 -36.75
N PRO A 84 7.35 -1.23 -37.11
CA PRO A 84 5.93 -1.10 -36.80
C PRO A 84 5.08 -2.25 -37.34
N ALA A 85 5.53 -2.93 -38.41
CA ALA A 85 4.83 -4.09 -38.97
C ALA A 85 4.77 -5.28 -38.00
N ARG A 86 5.54 -5.26 -36.91
CA ARG A 86 5.61 -6.32 -35.89
C ARG A 86 4.65 -6.10 -34.72
N ILE A 87 4.01 -4.94 -34.63
CA ILE A 87 3.10 -4.57 -33.55
C ILE A 87 1.72 -4.32 -34.12
N PHE A 88 0.71 -4.83 -33.45
CA PHE A 88 -0.67 -4.51 -33.76
C PHE A 88 -1.51 -4.51 -32.49
N ASP A 89 -2.53 -3.66 -32.49
CA ASP A 89 -3.53 -3.60 -31.45
C ASP A 89 -4.64 -4.59 -31.78
N VAL A 90 -4.92 -5.49 -30.83
CA VAL A 90 -6.12 -6.30 -30.88
C VAL A 90 -7.14 -5.56 -30.04
N GLY A 91 -8.03 -4.81 -30.69
CA GLY A 91 -8.99 -3.94 -29.99
C GLY A 91 -9.95 -4.78 -29.15
N ILE A 92 -10.12 -4.45 -27.85
CA ILE A 92 -10.93 -5.28 -26.95
C ILE A 92 -12.08 -4.53 -26.28
N GLY A 93 -13.27 -5.13 -26.38
CA GLY A 93 -14.35 -4.99 -25.41
C GLY A 93 -14.17 -5.92 -24.19
N ALA A 94 -15.25 -6.25 -23.49
CA ALA A 94 -15.23 -6.91 -22.17
C ALA A 94 -14.57 -8.32 -22.06
N ASP A 95 -14.06 -8.90 -23.15
CA ASP A 95 -13.61 -10.31 -23.23
C ASP A 95 -12.10 -10.51 -23.50
N ALA A 96 -11.24 -9.60 -23.00
CA ALA A 96 -9.78 -9.67 -23.18
C ALA A 96 -9.15 -11.01 -22.77
N ASN A 97 -9.74 -11.67 -21.77
CA ASN A 97 -9.27 -12.95 -21.28
C ASN A 97 -9.54 -14.10 -22.29
N ALA A 98 -10.65 -14.06 -23.01
CA ALA A 98 -10.98 -15.09 -23.99
C ALA A 98 -9.98 -15.10 -25.15
N THR A 99 -9.55 -13.92 -25.61
CA THR A 99 -8.54 -13.76 -26.66
C THR A 99 -7.16 -14.28 -26.24
N LEU A 100 -6.73 -13.97 -25.01
CA LEU A 100 -5.46 -14.46 -24.48
C LEU A 100 -5.47 -15.98 -24.28
N HIS A 101 -6.60 -16.55 -23.87
CA HIS A 101 -6.77 -18.00 -23.78
C HIS A 101 -6.76 -18.66 -25.15
N ALA A 102 -7.44 -18.10 -26.16
CA ALA A 102 -7.42 -18.62 -27.52
C ALA A 102 -5.99 -18.66 -28.10
N LEU A 103 -5.16 -17.64 -27.85
CA LEU A 103 -3.75 -17.63 -28.27
C LEU A 103 -2.93 -18.74 -27.59
N VAL A 104 -3.14 -18.97 -26.30
CA VAL A 104 -2.46 -20.06 -25.57
C VAL A 104 -2.95 -21.43 -26.06
N ASP A 105 -4.24 -21.57 -26.31
CA ASP A 105 -4.87 -22.82 -26.79
C ASP A 105 -4.44 -23.15 -28.23
N SER A 106 -4.17 -22.14 -29.08
CA SER A 106 -3.49 -22.29 -30.39
C SER A 106 -2.01 -22.66 -30.27
N GLY A 107 -1.48 -22.77 -29.05
CA GLY A 107 -0.11 -23.20 -28.77
C GLY A 107 0.92 -22.08 -28.73
N HIS A 108 0.51 -20.81 -28.70
CA HIS A 108 1.45 -19.71 -28.55
C HIS A 108 1.96 -19.60 -27.11
N THR A 109 3.22 -19.19 -26.96
CA THR A 109 3.81 -18.89 -25.64
C THR A 109 3.73 -17.40 -25.41
N LEU A 110 2.97 -16.99 -24.40
CA LEU A 110 2.83 -15.58 -24.05
C LEU A 110 3.94 -15.15 -23.09
N VAL A 111 4.68 -14.11 -23.47
CA VAL A 111 5.73 -13.50 -22.67
C VAL A 111 5.31 -12.08 -22.30
N TRP A 112 5.14 -11.87 -21.00
CA TRP A 112 4.70 -10.60 -20.47
C TRP A 112 5.89 -9.67 -20.30
N HIS A 113 5.89 -8.57 -21.05
CA HIS A 113 6.93 -7.56 -20.95
C HIS A 113 6.61 -6.52 -19.89
N ARG A 114 7.65 -6.01 -19.24
CA ARG A 114 7.56 -5.21 -18.01
C ARG A 114 7.23 -3.72 -18.23
N TRP A 115 6.49 -3.37 -19.27
CA TRP A 115 6.44 -1.98 -19.75
C TRP A 115 5.38 -1.12 -19.07
N GLN A 116 4.59 -1.69 -18.16
CA GLN A 116 3.69 -0.91 -17.31
C GLN A 116 3.67 -1.45 -15.88
N THR A 117 4.38 -0.79 -14.96
CA THR A 117 4.22 -1.01 -13.52
C THR A 117 3.25 -0.03 -12.85
N ARG A 118 2.31 0.59 -13.60
CA ARG A 118 1.29 1.48 -13.03
C ARG A 118 -0.15 1.11 -13.42
N LEU A 119 -0.45 -0.16 -13.65
CA LEU A 119 -1.85 -0.60 -13.67
C LEU A 119 -2.33 -0.86 -12.23
N ALA A 120 -3.01 0.15 -11.69
CA ALA A 120 -3.69 0.07 -10.41
C ALA A 120 -5.04 -0.64 -10.57
N ARG A 121 -5.04 -1.96 -10.80
CA ARG A 121 -6.14 -2.90 -10.44
C ARG A 121 -5.77 -4.33 -10.86
N LYS A 122 -6.31 -5.29 -10.10
CA LYS A 122 -6.16 -6.74 -10.26
C LYS A 122 -6.55 -7.18 -11.68
N VAL A 123 -5.55 -7.41 -12.53
CA VAL A 123 -5.69 -8.32 -13.67
C VAL A 123 -5.43 -9.72 -13.13
N TRP A 124 -6.38 -10.63 -13.31
CA TRP A 124 -6.26 -12.01 -12.86
C TRP A 124 -5.27 -12.75 -13.77
N GLY A 125 -4.20 -13.29 -13.18
CA GLY A 125 -3.19 -14.07 -13.89
C GLY A 125 -2.50 -15.03 -12.93
N VAL A 126 -2.27 -16.26 -13.38
CA VAL A 126 -1.65 -17.39 -12.65
C VAL A 126 -0.31 -16.95 -12.02
N PRO A 127 -0.01 -17.32 -10.75
CA PRO A 127 1.21 -16.89 -10.10
C PRO A 127 2.44 -17.58 -10.71
N VAL A 128 3.18 -16.86 -11.55
CA VAL A 128 4.50 -17.32 -12.03
C VAL A 128 5.55 -17.04 -10.96
N ALA A 129 6.14 -18.09 -10.39
CA ALA A 129 7.29 -17.97 -9.51
C ALA A 129 8.56 -17.71 -10.35
N ILE A 130 9.05 -16.48 -10.33
CA ILE A 130 10.24 -16.04 -11.09
C ILE A 130 11.43 -15.88 -10.13
N PRO A 131 12.59 -16.54 -10.37
CA PRO A 131 13.80 -16.34 -9.58
C PRO A 131 14.40 -14.96 -9.88
N ARG A 132 14.53 -14.12 -8.85
CA ARG A 132 15.11 -12.77 -8.97
C ARG A 132 16.63 -12.86 -9.14
N LYS A 133 17.11 -12.61 -10.36
CA LYS A 133 18.54 -12.37 -10.63
C LYS A 133 18.91 -10.95 -10.21
N GLY A 134 19.78 -10.84 -9.19
CA GLY A 134 20.79 -9.80 -9.06
C GLY A 134 20.37 -8.33 -9.14
N ARG A 135 19.31 -7.90 -8.44
CA ARG A 135 19.28 -6.51 -7.95
C ARG A 135 20.20 -6.44 -6.72
N PRO A 136 20.99 -5.36 -6.53
CA PRO A 136 21.62 -5.12 -5.24
C PRO A 136 20.50 -5.18 -4.20
N ARG A 137 20.64 -6.05 -3.19
CA ARG A 137 19.74 -6.03 -2.03
C ARG A 137 19.84 -4.63 -1.46
N ALA A 138 18.79 -3.82 -1.64
CA ALA A 138 18.54 -2.74 -0.69
C ALA A 138 18.66 -3.35 0.71
N ALA A 139 19.32 -2.63 1.63
CA ALA A 139 19.57 -3.05 3.00
C ALA A 139 18.43 -3.94 3.54
N GLY A 140 18.80 -5.13 4.01
CA GLY A 140 17.93 -6.31 4.04
C GLY A 140 16.59 -6.06 4.70
N ILE A 141 15.50 -6.54 4.07
CA ILE A 141 14.20 -6.65 4.73
C ILE A 141 14.41 -7.43 6.03
N GLU A 142 14.30 -6.72 7.15
CA GLU A 142 14.39 -7.32 8.47
C GLU A 142 13.14 -8.17 8.69
N ARG A 143 13.32 -9.31 9.34
CA ARG A 143 12.24 -10.22 9.70
C ARG A 143 12.42 -10.64 11.14
N ALA A 144 11.32 -10.71 11.87
CA ALA A 144 11.30 -11.23 13.22
C ALA A 144 9.99 -11.98 13.46
N THR A 145 9.97 -12.81 14.50
CA THR A 145 8.74 -13.29 15.10
C THR A 145 8.47 -12.43 16.34
N HIS A 146 7.28 -11.86 16.42
CA HIS A 146 6.91 -10.96 17.50
C HIS A 146 5.45 -11.24 17.89
N PHE A 147 5.20 -11.52 19.18
CA PHE A 147 3.90 -11.97 19.70
C PHE A 147 3.26 -13.10 18.86
N GLY A 148 4.04 -14.13 18.53
CA GLY A 148 3.55 -15.28 17.75
C GLY A 148 3.27 -15.00 16.26
N THR A 149 3.53 -13.79 15.76
CA THR A 149 3.33 -13.44 14.35
C THR A 149 4.63 -13.04 13.65
N ALA A 150 4.73 -13.35 12.35
CA ALA A 150 5.86 -12.92 11.55
C ALA A 150 5.70 -11.44 11.18
N VAL A 151 6.69 -10.62 11.56
CA VAL A 151 6.78 -9.21 11.19
C VAL A 151 7.94 -9.00 10.23
N ARG A 152 7.76 -8.06 9.30
CA ARG A 152 8.78 -7.70 8.31
C ARG A 152 8.87 -6.20 8.21
N SER A 153 10.08 -5.69 8.05
CA SER A 153 10.25 -4.28 7.79
C SER A 153 9.72 -3.90 6.41
N HIS A 154 9.28 -2.66 6.26
CA HIS A 154 8.94 -2.09 4.96
C HIS A 154 10.21 -1.60 4.26
N PHE A 155 10.17 -1.40 2.94
CA PHE A 155 11.34 -0.97 2.20
C PHE A 155 11.83 0.40 2.70
N GLY A 156 13.07 0.48 3.16
CA GLY A 156 13.66 1.70 3.72
C GLY A 156 13.29 2.02 5.17
N LEU A 157 12.53 1.15 5.84
CA LEU A 157 12.19 1.26 7.26
C LEU A 157 12.77 0.07 8.03
N GLY A 158 13.07 0.27 9.32
CA GLY A 158 13.46 -0.81 10.23
C GLY A 158 12.26 -1.46 10.92
N LEU A 159 12.52 -2.46 11.76
CA LEU A 159 11.52 -3.01 12.70
C LEU A 159 11.35 -2.18 13.98
N ARG A 160 12.12 -1.10 14.13
CA ARG A 160 12.06 -0.10 15.20
C ARG A 160 11.97 1.29 14.61
N ILE A 161 11.41 2.23 15.35
CA ILE A 161 11.43 3.65 14.99
C ILE A 161 12.88 4.16 15.01
N SER A 162 13.21 5.02 14.05
CA SER A 162 14.52 5.65 13.99
C SER A 162 14.42 7.05 13.43
N ARG A 163 15.29 7.95 13.90
CA ARG A 163 15.30 9.35 13.47
C ARG A 163 15.56 9.47 11.97
N GLU A 164 16.46 8.63 11.46
CA GLU A 164 16.91 8.62 10.07
C GLU A 164 15.78 8.37 9.09
N THR A 165 14.83 7.50 9.48
CA THR A 165 13.76 7.04 8.58
C THR A 165 12.39 7.65 8.88
N TYR A 166 12.23 8.26 10.07
CA TYR A 166 10.97 8.83 10.56
C TYR A 166 10.34 9.83 9.58
N ALA A 167 11.11 10.84 9.14
CA ALA A 167 10.62 11.93 8.28
C ALA A 167 11.09 11.77 6.82
N THR A 168 10.92 10.57 6.26
CA THR A 168 11.20 10.34 4.82
C THR A 168 10.23 11.16 3.97
N ILE A 169 10.76 12.02 3.09
CA ILE A 169 9.95 12.92 2.25
C ILE A 169 9.04 12.12 1.33
N ASN A 170 7.78 12.53 1.30
CA ASN A 170 6.80 12.13 0.30
C ASN A 170 5.99 13.36 -0.11
N LYS A 171 6.19 13.81 -1.35
CA LYS A 171 5.53 15.01 -1.87
C LYS A 171 4.03 14.84 -2.05
N ARG A 172 3.51 13.61 -2.13
CA ARG A 172 2.08 13.41 -2.35
C ARG A 172 1.26 13.86 -1.14
N SER A 173 0.36 14.81 -1.36
CA SER A 173 -0.62 15.24 -0.37
C SER A 173 -1.51 14.06 0.04
N SER A 174 -1.73 13.90 1.35
CA SER A 174 -2.60 12.88 1.92
C SER A 174 -4.00 13.39 2.26
N LEU A 175 -4.27 14.67 2.01
CA LEU A 175 -5.59 15.24 2.17
C LEU A 175 -6.57 14.63 1.14
N PRO A 176 -7.85 14.48 1.50
CA PRO A 176 -8.88 14.17 0.52
C PRO A 176 -8.85 15.20 -0.62
N ARG A 177 -9.22 14.75 -1.82
CA ARG A 177 -9.44 15.71 -2.92
C ARG A 177 -10.53 16.68 -2.50
N TRP A 178 -10.24 17.94 -2.71
CA TRP A 178 -11.12 19.07 -2.49
C TRP A 178 -10.82 20.07 -3.62
N HIS A 179 -11.76 20.96 -3.88
CA HIS A 179 -11.71 21.79 -5.07
C HIS A 179 -11.59 23.26 -4.67
N ARG A 180 -10.93 24.07 -5.51
CA ARG A 180 -10.74 25.50 -5.25
C ARG A 180 -12.08 26.20 -5.02
N GLU A 181 -13.13 25.77 -5.72
CA GLU A 181 -14.49 26.31 -5.61
C GLU A 181 -15.10 26.12 -4.23
N ASP A 182 -14.67 25.12 -3.46
CA ASP A 182 -15.19 24.85 -2.11
C ASP A 182 -14.71 25.91 -1.10
N ASN A 183 -13.48 26.40 -1.25
CA ASN A 183 -12.91 27.47 -0.42
C ASN A 183 -11.72 28.16 -1.13
N PRO A 184 -11.98 29.16 -2.00
CA PRO A 184 -10.94 29.78 -2.83
C PRO A 184 -9.86 30.48 -2.02
N GLU A 185 -10.22 31.13 -0.92
CA GLU A 185 -9.27 31.88 -0.07
C GLU A 185 -8.27 30.94 0.60
N LEU A 186 -8.75 29.83 1.17
CA LEU A 186 -7.87 28.84 1.78
C LEU A 186 -7.02 28.15 0.71
N TRP A 187 -7.60 27.83 -0.44
CA TRP A 187 -6.88 27.25 -1.58
C TRP A 187 -5.70 28.15 -1.99
N ASP A 188 -5.97 29.39 -2.35
CA ASP A 188 -4.93 30.31 -2.84
C ASP A 188 -3.86 30.58 -1.76
N SER A 189 -4.24 30.55 -0.46
CA SER A 189 -3.27 30.68 0.65
C SER A 189 -2.29 29.51 0.78
N LEU A 190 -2.65 28.33 0.24
CA LEU A 190 -1.85 27.09 0.28
C LEU A 190 -1.09 26.86 -1.03
N ASP A 191 -1.18 27.76 -2.00
CA ASP A 191 -0.58 27.55 -3.32
C ASP A 191 0.94 27.44 -3.26
N TRP A 192 1.58 28.25 -2.41
CA TRP A 192 3.03 28.22 -2.19
C TRP A 192 3.56 26.86 -1.70
N SER A 193 2.73 26.08 -1.01
CA SER A 193 3.13 24.77 -0.49
C SER A 193 3.00 23.63 -1.50
N HIS A 194 2.44 23.89 -2.69
CA HIS A 194 2.20 22.89 -3.71
C HIS A 194 2.90 23.24 -5.03
N GLU A 195 3.22 22.23 -5.83
CA GLU A 195 3.85 22.42 -7.15
C GLU A 195 2.87 22.27 -8.31
N ASP A 196 1.68 21.71 -8.05
CA ASP A 196 0.63 21.54 -9.05
C ASP A 196 -0.65 22.26 -8.65
N ALA A 197 -1.35 22.80 -9.66
CA ALA A 197 -2.57 23.60 -9.48
C ALA A 197 -3.76 22.82 -8.88
N GLU A 198 -3.65 21.49 -8.75
CA GLU A 198 -4.65 20.64 -8.07
C GLU A 198 -4.26 20.30 -6.62
N HIS A 199 -3.16 20.87 -6.10
CA HIS A 199 -2.64 20.63 -4.73
C HIS A 199 -2.46 19.15 -4.38
N ARG A 200 -2.02 18.34 -5.36
CA ARG A 200 -1.77 16.90 -5.18
C ARG A 200 -0.36 16.61 -4.71
N PHE A 201 0.58 17.49 -5.03
CA PHE A 201 1.99 17.37 -4.72
C PHE A 201 2.48 18.64 -4.04
N HIS A 202 3.11 18.46 -2.88
CA HIS A 202 3.79 19.50 -2.13
C HIS A 202 5.06 19.96 -2.85
N SER A 203 5.40 21.23 -2.74
CA SER A 203 6.65 21.80 -3.25
C SER A 203 7.87 21.26 -2.48
N ASP A 204 9.05 21.28 -3.10
CA ASP A 204 10.29 20.82 -2.46
C ASP A 204 10.66 21.69 -1.25
N GLU A 205 10.49 23.01 -1.37
CA GLU A 205 10.73 23.96 -0.28
C GLU A 205 9.85 23.65 0.94
N TRP A 206 8.56 23.41 0.72
CA TRP A 206 7.66 23.02 1.79
C TRP A 206 8.08 21.68 2.42
N CYS A 207 8.44 20.70 1.60
CA CYS A 207 8.83 19.37 2.07
C CYS A 207 10.06 19.43 2.99
N GLU A 208 11.10 20.17 2.61
CA GLU A 208 12.30 20.27 3.46
C GLU A 208 11.99 21.00 4.78
N LYS A 209 11.24 22.10 4.73
CA LYS A 209 10.81 22.82 5.95
C LYS A 209 9.96 21.94 6.86
N HIS A 210 9.04 21.17 6.29
CA HIS A 210 8.19 20.26 7.06
C HIS A 210 8.99 19.09 7.65
N ARG A 211 9.96 18.56 6.91
CA ARG A 211 10.88 17.52 7.41
C ARG A 211 11.69 18.02 8.60
N GLU A 212 12.27 19.21 8.52
CA GLU A 212 13.03 19.81 9.62
C GLU A 212 12.16 19.93 10.88
N ARG A 213 10.95 20.50 10.73
CA ARG A 213 9.98 20.61 11.82
C ARG A 213 9.56 19.24 12.39
N ALA A 214 9.40 18.23 11.53
CA ALA A 214 9.03 16.88 11.96
C ALA A 214 10.17 16.22 12.76
N LEU A 215 11.43 16.39 12.31
CA LEU A 215 12.60 15.89 13.03
C LEU A 215 12.79 16.63 14.37
N GLN A 216 12.54 17.93 14.42
CA GLN A 216 12.53 18.68 15.68
C GLN A 216 11.46 18.13 16.64
N ASN A 217 10.23 17.87 16.15
CA ASN A 217 9.18 17.26 16.97
C ASN A 217 9.58 15.85 17.46
N PHE A 218 10.25 15.06 16.62
CA PHE A 218 10.79 13.76 16.99
C PHE A 218 11.78 13.89 18.15
N ASP A 219 12.76 14.79 18.03
CA ASP A 219 13.80 14.98 19.04
C ASP A 219 13.21 15.44 20.38
N LEU A 220 12.25 16.37 20.37
CA LEU A 220 11.53 16.80 21.56
C LEU A 220 10.77 15.65 22.24
N ASN A 221 10.12 14.80 21.46
CA ASN A 221 9.44 13.62 22.00
C ASN A 221 10.42 12.60 22.58
N MET A 222 11.55 12.35 21.92
CA MET A 222 12.58 11.43 22.43
C MET A 222 13.20 11.94 23.73
N ALA A 223 13.49 13.24 23.82
CA ALA A 223 13.97 13.86 25.06
C ALA A 223 12.93 13.74 26.19
N HIS A 224 11.65 14.00 25.90
CA HIS A 224 10.56 13.80 26.85
C HIS A 224 10.47 12.35 27.31
N PHE A 225 10.54 11.37 26.40
CA PHE A 225 10.48 9.95 26.78
C PHE A 225 11.63 9.55 27.70
N ALA A 226 12.83 10.07 27.43
CA ALA A 226 14.01 9.80 28.25
C ALA A 226 13.90 10.41 29.66
N SER A 227 13.12 11.48 29.85
CA SER A 227 12.93 12.14 31.14
C SER A 227 11.80 11.53 31.99
N LEU A 228 11.07 10.53 31.49
CA LEU A 228 9.94 9.94 32.20
C LEU A 228 10.40 8.97 33.30
N ASP A 229 9.75 9.05 34.45
CA ASP A 229 9.91 8.11 35.55
C ASP A 229 9.31 6.74 35.15
N ARG A 230 10.16 5.71 35.15
CA ARG A 230 9.80 4.35 34.73
C ARG A 230 9.01 3.60 35.80
N ASP A 231 9.25 3.88 37.08
CA ASP A 231 8.52 3.23 38.18
C ASP A 231 7.11 3.81 38.27
N GLU A 232 6.96 5.13 38.08
CA GLU A 232 5.66 5.78 37.96
C GLU A 232 4.89 5.25 36.74
N PHE A 233 5.57 5.08 35.61
CA PHE A 233 4.98 4.49 34.41
C PHE A 233 4.45 3.07 34.66
N GLU A 234 5.26 2.22 35.27
CA GLU A 234 4.86 0.84 35.57
C GLU A 234 3.69 0.80 36.55
N GLN A 235 3.69 1.63 37.59
CA GLN A 235 2.57 1.74 38.53
C GLN A 235 1.28 2.16 37.82
N ALA A 236 1.35 3.17 36.93
CA ALA A 236 0.20 3.61 36.15
C ALA A 236 -0.34 2.49 35.24
N LEU A 237 0.56 1.74 34.56
CA LEU A 237 0.20 0.61 33.73
C LEU A 237 -0.50 -0.50 34.54
N GLN A 238 0.09 -0.91 35.67
CA GLN A 238 -0.48 -1.97 36.50
C GLN A 238 -1.84 -1.57 37.08
N SER A 239 -1.98 -0.31 37.51
CA SER A 239 -3.27 0.21 37.96
C SER A 239 -4.33 0.16 36.86
N ALA A 240 -3.98 0.59 35.64
CA ALA A 240 -4.90 0.60 34.51
C ALA A 240 -5.31 -0.81 34.04
N VAL A 241 -4.38 -1.77 34.04
CA VAL A 241 -4.69 -3.17 33.72
C VAL A 241 -5.57 -3.80 34.80
N ALA A 242 -5.26 -3.57 36.08
CA ALA A 242 -6.01 -4.12 37.20
C ALA A 242 -7.44 -3.58 37.31
N SER A 243 -7.69 -2.35 36.84
CA SER A 243 -9.04 -1.77 36.85
C SER A 243 -10.01 -2.44 35.88
N ARG A 244 -9.50 -3.18 34.89
CA ARG A 244 -10.29 -3.86 33.86
C ARG A 244 -10.29 -5.36 34.08
N ARG A 245 -11.34 -5.86 34.73
CA ARG A 245 -11.54 -7.30 34.95
C ARG A 245 -11.49 -8.06 33.62
N GLY A 246 -10.56 -9.00 33.50
CA GLY A 246 -10.39 -9.83 32.30
C GLY A 246 -9.44 -9.25 31.25
N MET A 247 -8.82 -8.10 31.52
CA MET A 247 -7.66 -7.65 30.75
C MET A 247 -6.48 -8.57 31.05
N VAL A 248 -5.85 -9.09 30.00
CA VAL A 248 -4.76 -10.07 30.11
C VAL A 248 -3.61 -9.66 29.21
N GLU A 249 -2.40 -10.06 29.61
CA GLU A 249 -1.22 -9.91 28.76
C GLU A 249 -1.31 -10.87 27.57
N VAL A 250 -1.00 -10.35 26.38
CA VAL A 250 -1.01 -11.07 25.12
C VAL A 250 0.40 -11.54 24.80
N THR A 251 0.62 -12.84 24.85
CA THR A 251 1.88 -13.47 24.42
C THR A 251 1.84 -13.98 22.99
N ASP A 252 0.64 -14.22 22.45
CA ASP A 252 0.38 -14.72 21.12
C ASP A 252 -0.81 -13.96 20.51
N LEU A 253 -0.49 -13.08 19.55
CA LEU A 253 -1.45 -12.21 18.89
C LEU A 253 -2.39 -12.98 17.96
N THR A 254 -2.03 -14.19 17.53
CA THR A 254 -2.89 -14.99 16.63
C THR A 254 -4.20 -15.40 17.29
N LYS A 255 -4.22 -15.51 18.62
CA LYS A 255 -5.42 -15.80 19.42
C LYS A 255 -6.44 -14.66 19.48
N TRP A 256 -6.05 -13.49 18.98
CA TRP A 256 -6.85 -12.26 18.99
C TRP A 256 -7.32 -11.84 17.60
N ASP A 257 -7.21 -12.73 16.61
CA ASP A 257 -7.71 -12.49 15.25
C ASP A 257 -9.25 -12.55 15.23
N GLY A 258 -9.87 -11.52 14.65
CA GLY A 258 -11.33 -11.36 14.67
C GLY A 258 -11.94 -11.11 16.06
N VAL A 259 -11.13 -10.99 17.12
CA VAL A 259 -11.62 -10.74 18.49
C VAL A 259 -11.83 -9.24 18.69
N PRO A 260 -13.09 -8.77 18.90
CA PRO A 260 -13.34 -7.38 19.25
C PRO A 260 -12.91 -7.10 20.70
N GLY A 261 -12.52 -5.86 20.97
CA GLY A 261 -12.23 -5.45 22.33
C GLY A 261 -11.33 -4.22 22.43
N LEU A 262 -10.77 -4.06 23.63
CA LEU A 262 -9.79 -3.05 23.97
C LEU A 262 -8.40 -3.67 23.95
N TYR A 263 -7.40 -2.86 23.65
CA TYR A 263 -6.00 -3.24 23.81
C TYR A 263 -5.15 -2.05 24.25
N ILE A 264 -4.04 -2.37 24.91
CA ILE A 264 -2.98 -1.46 25.31
C ILE A 264 -1.70 -1.97 24.63
N MET A 265 -1.10 -1.17 23.77
CA MET A 265 0.26 -1.39 23.28
C MET A 265 1.21 -0.64 24.21
N VAL A 266 2.18 -1.36 24.78
CA VAL A 266 3.17 -0.79 25.69
C VAL A 266 4.51 -0.73 24.98
N LEU A 267 5.14 0.44 25.07
CA LEU A 267 6.41 0.76 24.44
C LEU A 267 7.40 1.11 25.56
N ASP A 268 7.94 0.07 26.22
CA ASP A 268 8.68 0.21 27.49
C ASP A 268 9.92 1.10 27.39
N GLU A 269 10.62 1.04 26.26
CA GLU A 269 11.81 1.86 26.01
C GLU A 269 11.51 3.36 26.08
N PHE A 270 10.27 3.75 25.78
CA PHE A 270 9.82 5.13 25.72
C PHE A 270 8.94 5.52 26.91
N ALA A 271 8.67 4.59 27.84
CA ALA A 271 7.66 4.76 28.90
C ALA A 271 6.32 5.29 28.35
N GLN A 272 5.86 4.70 27.25
CA GLN A 272 4.62 5.10 26.57
C GLN A 272 3.63 3.95 26.42
N VAL A 273 2.35 4.30 26.46
CA VAL A 273 1.25 3.41 26.06
C VAL A 273 0.42 4.04 24.94
N TYR A 274 -0.18 3.15 24.14
CA TYR A 274 -1.28 3.49 23.25
C TYR A 274 -2.48 2.60 23.60
N VAL A 275 -3.61 3.23 23.89
CA VAL A 275 -4.88 2.54 24.13
C VAL A 275 -5.68 2.58 22.84
N GLY A 276 -6.25 1.45 22.44
CA GLY A 276 -7.09 1.41 21.25
C GLY A 276 -8.21 0.39 21.34
N VAL A 277 -9.11 0.52 20.38
CA VAL A 277 -10.29 -0.34 20.22
C VAL A 277 -10.24 -1.08 18.89
N ALA A 278 -10.82 -2.26 18.85
CA ALA A 278 -11.06 -2.99 17.62
C ALA A 278 -12.46 -3.62 17.63
N ASN A 279 -13.20 -3.43 16.54
CA ASN A 279 -14.48 -4.08 16.32
C ASN A 279 -14.31 -5.51 15.77
N SER A 280 -15.41 -6.24 15.61
CA SER A 280 -15.39 -7.65 15.14
C SER A 280 -14.93 -7.80 13.69
N SER A 281 -15.11 -6.79 12.84
CA SER A 281 -14.68 -6.84 11.43
C SER A 281 -13.17 -6.68 11.25
N THR A 282 -12.50 -6.07 12.24
CA THR A 282 -11.04 -5.91 12.24
C THR A 282 -10.39 -6.91 13.17
N GLY A 283 -10.84 -6.97 14.43
CA GLY A 283 -10.20 -7.72 15.50
C GLY A 283 -8.93 -7.04 16.02
N ILE A 284 -8.60 -7.28 17.29
CA ILE A 284 -7.44 -6.67 17.98
C ILE A 284 -6.14 -6.99 17.23
N ALA A 285 -5.93 -8.25 16.83
CA ALA A 285 -4.69 -8.66 16.16
C ALA A 285 -4.43 -7.91 14.85
N LYS A 286 -5.47 -7.70 14.04
CA LYS A 286 -5.34 -6.97 12.78
C LYS A 286 -5.11 -5.48 13.02
N ARG A 287 -5.76 -4.89 14.03
CA ARG A 287 -5.62 -3.47 14.35
C ARG A 287 -4.21 -3.13 14.84
N ILE A 288 -3.65 -3.95 15.73
CA ILE A 288 -2.26 -3.79 16.19
C ILE A 288 -1.29 -3.94 15.00
N ARG A 289 -1.47 -4.95 14.15
CA ARG A 289 -0.64 -5.12 12.94
C ARG A 289 -0.75 -3.94 11.98
N GLN A 290 -1.92 -3.30 11.87
CA GLN A 290 -2.07 -2.07 11.09
C GLN A 290 -1.17 -0.97 11.65
N HIS A 291 -1.15 -0.76 12.97
CA HIS A 291 -0.25 0.23 13.57
C HIS A 291 1.23 -0.08 13.33
N TRP A 292 1.64 -1.35 13.40
CA TRP A 292 3.03 -1.75 13.12
C TRP A 292 3.46 -1.58 11.66
N THR A 293 2.52 -1.68 10.72
CA THR A 293 2.82 -1.73 9.28
C THR A 293 2.51 -0.43 8.56
N ASN A 294 1.55 0.35 9.05
CA ASN A 294 1.24 1.65 8.49
C ASN A 294 2.41 2.60 8.71
N GLN A 295 2.53 3.56 7.81
CA GLN A 295 3.41 4.71 7.99
C GLN A 295 2.53 5.93 8.03
N LYS A 296 2.74 6.76 9.05
CA LYS A 296 2.05 8.05 9.11
C LYS A 296 2.42 8.89 7.90
N GLN A 297 1.43 9.51 7.26
CA GLN A 297 1.67 10.33 6.08
C GLN A 297 2.60 11.49 6.44
N PHE A 298 3.54 11.79 5.53
CA PHE A 298 4.60 12.77 5.75
C PHE A 298 4.02 14.12 6.17
N ASP A 299 3.03 14.61 5.44
CA ASP A 299 2.30 15.85 5.70
C ASP A 299 1.40 15.83 6.95
N ARG A 300 1.31 14.70 7.67
CA ARG A 300 0.51 14.52 8.89
C ARG A 300 1.32 14.06 10.10
N LEU A 301 2.65 14.13 10.01
CA LEU A 301 3.57 13.82 11.11
C LEU A 301 3.36 14.77 12.30
N ILE A 302 3.19 16.06 12.02
CA ILE A 302 2.91 17.09 13.03
C ILE A 302 1.39 17.30 13.13
N TRP A 303 0.85 17.28 14.34
CA TRP A 303 -0.55 17.63 14.59
C TRP A 303 -0.65 18.93 15.39
N GLY A 304 -0.83 20.05 14.68
CA GLY A 304 -0.76 21.41 15.22
C GLY A 304 0.67 21.90 15.31
N ASP A 305 1.18 22.16 16.51
CA ASP A 305 2.52 22.76 16.67
C ASP A 305 3.62 21.74 16.96
N VAL A 306 4.84 22.06 16.54
CA VAL A 306 6.06 21.25 16.74
C VAL A 306 6.34 21.02 18.22
N THR A 307 6.10 22.01 19.08
CA THR A 307 6.39 21.96 20.51
C THR A 307 5.25 21.35 21.33
N SER A 308 4.21 20.83 20.68
CA SER A 308 3.09 20.18 21.39
C SER A 308 2.54 18.94 20.72
N SER A 309 3.03 18.59 19.54
CA SER A 309 2.58 17.42 18.78
C SER A 309 3.10 16.12 19.39
N ILE A 310 2.18 15.21 19.67
CA ILE A 310 2.48 13.83 20.08
C ILE A 310 2.81 13.00 18.84
N LEU A 311 3.84 12.14 18.91
CA LEU A 311 4.14 11.19 17.84
C LEU A 311 2.98 10.20 17.63
N SER A 312 2.61 9.99 16.37
CA SER A 312 1.57 9.01 16.02
C SER A 312 2.03 7.59 16.34
N ILE A 313 1.16 6.74 16.89
CA ILE A 313 1.45 5.31 17.09
C ILE A 313 1.91 4.62 15.79
N ASP A 314 1.35 5.01 14.64
CA ASP A 314 1.76 4.56 13.29
C ASP A 314 3.19 4.97 12.87
N SER A 315 3.89 5.74 13.69
CA SER A 315 5.32 6.05 13.48
C SER A 315 6.22 4.98 14.09
N PHE A 316 5.72 4.31 15.13
CA PHE A 316 6.40 3.20 15.78
C PHE A 316 6.21 1.92 14.99
N ARG A 317 7.11 0.97 15.22
CA ARG A 317 7.22 -0.29 14.49
C ARG A 317 6.99 -1.46 15.42
N ALA A 318 6.93 -2.65 14.84
CA ALA A 318 6.60 -3.87 15.56
C ALA A 318 7.43 -4.03 16.83
N LEU A 319 8.76 -3.92 16.74
CA LEU A 319 9.65 -4.21 17.88
C LEU A 319 9.79 -3.05 18.88
N ASP A 320 9.15 -1.90 18.63
CA ASP A 320 9.00 -0.86 19.64
C ASP A 320 7.92 -1.24 20.67
N THR A 321 6.96 -2.09 20.27
CA THR A 321 5.96 -2.65 21.19
C THR A 321 6.59 -3.80 21.96
N THR A 322 6.63 -3.70 23.28
CA THR A 322 7.30 -4.69 24.15
C THR A 322 6.33 -5.53 24.94
N ARG A 323 5.16 -4.98 25.29
CA ARG A 323 4.05 -5.69 25.93
C ARG A 323 2.73 -5.29 25.29
N ILE A 324 1.76 -6.21 25.32
CA ILE A 324 0.39 -5.96 24.87
C ILE A 324 -0.55 -6.48 25.95
N PHE A 325 -1.53 -5.67 26.33
CA PHE A 325 -2.65 -6.12 27.15
C PHE A 325 -3.93 -6.02 26.34
N ALA A 326 -4.85 -6.96 26.49
CA ALA A 326 -6.09 -6.98 25.74
C ALA A 326 -7.26 -7.48 26.58
N LEU A 327 -8.44 -6.95 26.29
CA LEU A 327 -9.71 -7.34 26.89
C LEU A 327 -10.72 -7.56 25.77
N LYS A 328 -11.27 -8.77 25.67
CA LYS A 328 -12.37 -9.06 24.76
C LYS A 328 -13.64 -8.38 25.27
N THR A 329 -14.24 -7.52 24.46
CA THR A 329 -15.53 -6.88 24.75
C THR A 329 -16.22 -6.49 23.44
N GLU A 330 -17.55 -6.49 23.44
CA GLU A 330 -18.36 -5.99 22.32
C GLU A 330 -18.68 -4.50 22.47
N ARG A 331 -18.56 -3.95 23.69
CA ARG A 331 -18.75 -2.51 24.02
C ARG A 331 -17.46 -1.72 23.82
N THR A 332 -16.91 -1.81 22.63
CA THR A 332 -15.53 -1.37 22.35
C THR A 332 -15.33 0.13 22.54
N PHE A 333 -16.29 0.96 22.13
CA PHE A 333 -16.12 2.43 22.11
C PHE A 333 -16.46 3.11 23.43
N ASP A 334 -17.36 2.54 24.24
CA ASP A 334 -17.80 3.13 25.52
C ASP A 334 -16.69 3.06 26.59
N ASP A 335 -15.79 2.09 26.47
CA ASP A 335 -14.76 1.80 27.47
C ASP A 335 -13.36 2.36 27.14
N GLU A 336 -13.15 2.91 25.94
CA GLU A 336 -11.83 3.42 25.50
C GLU A 336 -11.38 4.64 26.32
N ASN A 337 -12.22 5.68 26.38
CA ASN A 337 -11.89 6.92 27.09
C ASN A 337 -11.70 6.70 28.59
N PRO A 338 -12.57 5.96 29.30
CA PRO A 338 -12.37 5.70 30.71
C PRO A 338 -11.14 4.85 31.04
N LEU A 339 -10.64 4.03 30.09
CA LEU A 339 -9.35 3.35 30.27
C LEU A 339 -8.18 4.31 30.00
N LEU A 340 -8.25 5.06 28.91
CA LEU A 340 -7.21 6.02 28.52
C LEU A 340 -7.03 7.15 29.56
N GLU A 341 -8.11 7.58 30.22
CA GLU A 341 -8.08 8.62 31.26
C GLU A 341 -7.45 8.18 32.59
N GLN A 342 -7.23 6.87 32.78
CA GLN A 342 -6.49 6.36 33.95
C GLN A 342 -4.99 6.59 33.83
N PHE A 343 -4.48 6.81 32.62
CA PHE A 343 -3.08 7.10 32.39
C PHE A 343 -2.80 8.59 32.52
N PRO A 344 -1.77 9.00 33.29
CA PRO A 344 -1.20 10.33 33.18
C PRO A 344 -0.85 10.64 31.71
N ARG A 345 -1.26 11.83 31.22
CA ARG A 345 -1.14 12.20 29.80
C ARG A 345 0.27 12.05 29.24
N LYS A 346 1.29 12.30 30.07
CA LYS A 346 2.72 12.19 29.74
C LYS A 346 3.14 10.78 29.28
N PHE A 347 2.37 9.75 29.64
CA PHE A 347 2.62 8.35 29.27
C PHE A 347 1.79 7.89 28.05
N THR A 348 0.97 8.73 27.43
CA THR A 348 0.03 8.28 26.37
C THR A 348 0.38 8.83 24.98
N LEU A 349 0.25 7.99 23.95
CA LEU A 349 0.45 8.34 22.53
C LEU A 349 -0.85 8.66 21.76
N ASN A 350 -2.02 8.54 22.40
CA ASN A 350 -3.30 8.88 21.79
C ASN A 350 -3.35 10.37 21.45
N ARG A 351 -3.38 10.71 20.16
CA ARG A 351 -3.41 12.12 19.66
C ARG A 351 -4.80 12.75 19.66
N VAL A 352 -5.83 11.92 19.83
CA VAL A 352 -7.23 12.30 19.87
C VAL A 352 -7.89 11.53 21.02
N MET A 353 -8.96 12.07 21.59
CA MET A 353 -9.89 11.26 22.38
C MET A 353 -10.39 10.06 21.55
N GLY A 354 -10.69 8.95 22.22
CA GLY A 354 -11.25 7.73 21.61
C GLY A 354 -12.78 7.76 21.46
N GLY A 355 -13.35 6.76 20.78
CA GLY A 355 -14.80 6.62 20.59
C GLY A 355 -15.38 7.11 19.25
N ASN A 356 -16.58 6.62 18.90
CA ASN A 356 -17.34 7.03 17.70
C ASN A 356 -17.79 8.50 17.74
N ASP A 357 -17.95 9.05 18.94
CA ASP A 357 -18.41 10.43 19.15
C ASP A 357 -17.35 11.47 18.79
N VAL A 358 -16.09 11.09 18.60
CA VAL A 358 -15.00 12.02 18.28
C VAL A 358 -15.21 12.70 16.92
N VAL A 359 -15.80 11.99 15.95
CA VAL A 359 -16.10 12.58 14.64
C VAL A 359 -17.25 13.57 14.74
N HIS A 360 -18.29 13.25 15.51
CA HIS A 360 -19.42 14.14 15.76
C HIS A 360 -19.02 15.35 16.62
N LEU A 361 -18.20 15.12 17.66
CA LEU A 361 -17.70 16.14 18.57
C LEU A 361 -16.67 17.05 17.90
N ALA A 362 -15.80 16.51 17.03
CA ALA A 362 -14.91 17.32 16.20
C ALA A 362 -15.69 18.16 15.17
N GLY A 363 -16.79 17.62 14.64
CA GLY A 363 -17.70 18.36 13.75
C GLY A 363 -18.45 19.48 14.47
N PHE A 364 -18.76 19.32 15.77
CA PHE A 364 -19.55 20.28 16.56
C PHE A 364 -18.70 21.30 17.36
N LEU A 365 -17.62 20.85 17.99
CA LEU A 365 -16.73 21.67 18.85
C LEU A 365 -15.41 22.05 18.17
N GLY A 366 -15.18 21.57 16.95
CA GLY A 366 -13.93 21.76 16.22
C GLY A 366 -12.85 20.73 16.60
N VAL A 367 -11.94 20.46 15.66
CA VAL A 367 -10.83 19.49 15.83
C VAL A 367 -9.94 19.82 17.03
N ALA A 368 -9.84 21.09 17.41
CA ALA A 368 -9.10 21.54 18.58
C ALA A 368 -9.63 20.98 19.90
N ALA A 369 -10.95 20.77 20.02
CA ALA A 369 -11.59 20.31 21.26
C ALA A 369 -11.35 18.82 21.56
N VAL A 370 -11.02 18.02 20.55
CA VAL A 370 -10.75 16.57 20.69
C VAL A 370 -9.26 16.23 20.62
N LYS A 371 -8.43 17.23 20.28
CA LYS A 371 -6.99 17.07 20.10
C LYS A 371 -6.30 16.95 21.46
N ARG A 372 -5.38 15.98 21.57
CA ARG A 372 -4.43 15.92 22.68
C ARG A 372 -3.10 16.52 22.26
N THR A 373 -2.51 17.27 23.19
CA THR A 373 -1.18 17.88 23.07
C THR A 373 -0.26 17.31 24.14
N ARG A 374 1.04 17.51 23.93
CA ARG A 374 2.08 17.26 24.91
C ARG A 374 2.67 18.59 25.34
N GLU A 375 3.01 18.67 26.62
CA GLU A 375 3.87 19.73 27.13
C GLU A 375 5.27 19.13 27.20
N PHE A 376 6.22 19.78 26.52
CA PHE A 376 7.64 19.45 26.65
C PHE A 376 8.24 20.34 27.74
N ALA A 377 9.22 19.81 28.47
CA ALA A 377 10.01 20.63 29.38
C ALA A 377 10.68 21.76 28.58
N ASP A 378 10.69 22.96 29.15
CA ASP A 378 11.28 24.13 28.52
C ASP A 378 12.81 23.97 28.55
N PRO A 379 13.52 23.90 27.40
CA PRO A 379 14.96 23.65 27.39
C PRO A 379 15.76 24.75 28.11
N ALA A 380 15.16 25.92 28.38
CA ALA A 380 15.77 26.98 29.17
C ALA A 380 15.81 26.70 30.69
N SER A 381 14.99 25.78 31.20
CA SER A 381 14.84 25.55 32.64
C SER A 381 16.00 24.74 33.27
N GLU A 382 16.83 24.06 32.48
CA GLU A 382 18.00 23.33 32.98
C GLU A 382 19.28 24.17 33.09
N SER A 383 19.26 25.43 32.62
CA SER A 383 20.41 26.36 32.76
C SER A 383 20.44 27.15 34.08
N GLN A 384 19.50 26.87 34.99
CA GLN A 384 19.43 27.48 36.32
C GLN A 384 19.26 26.41 37.40
N ALA A 385 20.28 25.58 37.58
CA ALA A 385 20.53 24.91 38.87
C ALA A 385 21.89 25.40 39.38
N PRO A 386 22.01 25.77 40.67
CA PRO A 386 23.13 26.53 41.24
C PRO A 386 24.47 25.79 41.28
#